data_AF-E0WCW9-F1
#
_entry.id   AF-E0WCW9-F1
#
_cell.length_a   1.000
_cell.length_b   1.000
_cell.length_c   1.000
_cell.angle_alpha   90.00
_cell.angle_beta   90.00
_cell.angle_gamma   90.00
#
_symmetry.space_group_name_H-M   'P 1'
#
loop_
_entity.id
_entity.type
_entity.pdbx_description
1 polymer ?
#
loop_
_entity_poly.entity_id
_entity_poly.type
_entity_poly.pdbx_seq_one_letter_code
_entity_poly.pdbx_strand_id
1 'polypeptide(L)' 'FVDFHAAASTCSPSRASLLTGRLGLHNGVTHNFAVTSVGGLPLNETTLAEVLQQAGYVTGMI' A
#
# COMPACT_ATOMS: atom_id res chain seq x y z
N PHE A 1 -2.14 -19.18 -9.38
CA PHE A 1 -3.50 -18.87 -8.92
C PHE A 1 -4.38 -18.76 -10.16
N VAL A 2 -5.57 -19.38 -10.15
CA VAL A 2 -6.58 -19.19 -11.23
C VAL A 2 -7.61 -18.12 -10.87
N ASP A 3 -7.60 -17.68 -9.61
CA ASP A 3 -8.40 -16.61 -9.07
C ASP A 3 -7.54 -15.83 -8.05
N PHE A 4 -7.31 -14.55 -8.32
CA PHE A 4 -6.51 -13.65 -7.49
C PHE A 4 -7.04 -12.23 -7.66
N HIS A 5 -7.47 -11.62 -6.55
CA HIS A 5 -8.10 -10.31 -6.56
C HIS A 5 -7.22 -9.24 -5.92
N ALA A 6 -7.27 -8.04 -6.50
CA ALA A 6 -6.74 -6.85 -5.86
C ALA A 6 -7.79 -6.24 -4.92
N ALA A 7 -7.34 -5.57 -3.86
CA ALA A 7 -8.24 -4.90 -2.92
C ALA A 7 -9.03 -3.73 -3.53
N ALA A 8 -8.59 -3.21 -4.68
CA ALA A 8 -9.28 -2.18 -5.45
C ALA A 8 -8.90 -2.26 -6.94
N SER A 9 -9.76 -1.73 -7.81
CA SER A 9 -9.53 -1.66 -9.26
C SER A 9 -8.75 -0.41 -9.70
N THR A 10 -8.14 0.32 -8.77
CA THR A 10 -7.43 1.59 -9.00
C THR A 10 -6.07 1.60 -8.33
N CYS A 11 -5.14 2.39 -8.86
CA CYS A 11 -3.71 2.27 -8.55
C CYS A 11 -3.36 2.63 -7.10
N SER A 12 -3.75 3.79 -6.57
CA SER A 12 -3.34 4.19 -5.21
C SER A 12 -3.94 3.26 -4.14
N PRO A 13 -5.25 2.96 -4.14
CA PRO A 13 -5.85 2.06 -3.15
C PRO A 13 -5.34 0.62 -3.26
N SER A 14 -5.13 0.10 -4.48
CA SER A 14 -4.58 -1.25 -4.67
C SER A 14 -3.15 -1.35 -4.17
N ARG A 15 -2.30 -0.36 -4.45
CA ARG A 15 -0.89 -0.34 -4.00
C ARG A 15 -0.78 -0.14 -2.50
N ALA A 16 -1.57 0.76 -1.92
CA ALA A 16 -1.62 0.95 -0.47
C ALA A 16 -2.00 -0.35 0.24
N SER A 17 -3.04 -1.03 -0.24
CA SER A 17 -3.50 -2.29 0.35
C SER A 17 -2.48 -3.43 0.18
N LEU A 18 -1.76 -3.46 -0.94
CA LEU A 18 -0.69 -4.43 -1.16
C LEU A 18 0.47 -4.23 -0.17
N LEU A 19 0.85 -2.98 0.10
CA LEU A 19 1.96 -2.66 0.99
C LEU A 19 1.60 -2.86 2.46
N THR A 20 0.37 -2.55 2.87
CA THR A 20 0.00 -2.58 4.30
C THR A 20 -0.81 -3.83 4.71
N GLY A 21 -1.29 -4.62 3.74
CA GLY A 21 -2.18 -5.75 4.01
C GLY A 21 -3.57 -5.33 4.54
N ARG A 22 -3.92 -4.04 4.45
CA ARG A 22 -5.14 -3.45 5.00
C ARG A 22 -5.98 -2.83 3.88
N LEU A 23 -7.31 -2.93 3.98
CA LEU A 23 -8.21 -2.31 3.00
C LEU A 23 -8.07 -0.78 3.02
N GLY A 24 -8.39 -0.13 1.89
CA GLY A 24 -8.36 1.33 1.74
C GLY A 24 -9.09 2.11 2.85
N LEU A 25 -10.20 1.57 3.36
CA LEU A 25 -10.96 2.16 4.46
C LEU A 25 -10.20 2.17 5.80
N HIS A 26 -9.22 1.27 5.98
CA HIS A 26 -8.44 1.13 7.20
C HIS A 26 -7.08 1.82 7.14
N ASN A 27 -6.54 2.03 5.93
CA ASN A 27 -5.27 2.74 5.71
C ASN A 27 -5.46 4.18 5.17
N GLY A 28 -6.71 4.62 4.93
CA GLY A 28 -7.04 5.98 4.49
C GLY A 28 -6.92 6.23 2.98
N VAL A 29 -6.46 5.26 2.18
CA VAL A 29 -6.30 5.41 0.72
C VAL A 29 -7.49 4.76 -0.01
N THR A 30 -8.55 5.53 -0.21
CA THR A 30 -9.83 5.05 -0.78
C THR A 30 -10.03 5.40 -2.26
N HIS A 31 -9.20 6.29 -2.81
CA HIS A 31 -9.27 6.74 -4.20
C HIS A 31 -7.86 7.02 -4.74
N ASN A 32 -7.75 7.23 -6.05
CA ASN A 32 -6.48 7.62 -6.66
C ASN A 32 -6.13 9.05 -6.28
N PHE A 33 -4.87 9.25 -5.90
CA PHE A 33 -4.32 10.59 -5.74
C PHE A 33 -4.18 11.27 -7.11
N ALA A 34 -4.55 12.54 -7.17
CA ALA A 34 -4.29 13.41 -8.30
C ALA A 34 -2.85 13.94 -8.23
N VAL A 35 -2.35 14.48 -9.35
CA VAL A 35 -1.02 15.11 -9.39
C VAL A 35 -0.90 16.28 -8.41
N THR A 36 -2.02 16.94 -8.09
CA THR A 36 -2.11 18.05 -7.13
C THR A 36 -2.42 17.60 -5.70
N SER A 37 -2.55 16.30 -5.45
CA SER A 37 -2.81 15.79 -4.10
C SER A 37 -1.60 16.04 -3.19
N VAL A 38 -1.86 16.58 -2.01
CA VAL A 38 -0.84 16.81 -0.96
C VAL A 38 -0.73 15.66 0.05
N GLY A 39 -1.65 14.69 -0.03
CA GLY A 39 -1.71 13.52 0.84
C GLY A 39 -1.13 12.26 0.21
N GLY A 40 -1.00 11.21 1.01
CA GLY A 40 -0.48 9.91 0.61
C GLY A 40 -0.84 8.84 1.62
N LEU A 41 -0.15 7.70 1.58
CA LEU A 41 -0.26 6.68 2.62
C LEU A 41 0.18 7.29 3.98
N PRO A 42 -0.62 7.17 5.06
CA PRO A 42 -0.23 7.66 6.38
C PRO A 42 1.08 7.03 6.86
N LEU A 43 1.99 7.84 7.41
CA LEU A 43 3.32 7.39 7.85
C LEU A 43 3.30 6.45 9.06
N ASN A 44 2.16 6.28 9.72
CA ASN A 44 1.97 5.36 10.83
C ASN A 44 1.50 3.96 10.38
N GLU A 45 1.23 3.77 9.09
CA GLU A 45 0.92 2.44 8.55
C GLU A 45 2.21 1.64 8.38
N THR A 46 2.22 0.39 8.87
CA THR A 46 3.35 -0.51 8.66
C THR A 46 3.26 -1.19 7.30
N THR A 47 4.34 -1.12 6.54
CA THR A 47 4.47 -1.70 5.21
C THR A 47 5.18 -3.06 5.25
N LEU A 48 4.95 -3.87 4.22
CA LEU A 48 5.67 -5.13 3.99
C LEU A 48 7.19 -4.92 3.97
N ALA A 49 7.65 -3.79 3.41
CA ALA A 49 9.07 -3.44 3.40
C ALA A 49 9.61 -3.25 4.82
N GLU A 50 8.92 -2.51 5.69
CA GLU A 50 9.36 -2.31 7.07
C GLU A 50 9.38 -3.61 7.87
N VAL A 51 8.38 -4.49 7.69
CA VAL A 51 8.37 -5.82 8.32
C VAL A 51 9.58 -6.65 7.88
N LEU A 52 9.88 -6.67 6.58
CA LEU A 52 11.03 -7.42 6.05
C LEU A 52 12.36 -6.80 6.50
N GLN A 53 12.44 -5.47 6.55
CA GLN A 53 13.63 -4.77 7.01
C GLN A 53 13.93 -5.11 8.48
N GLN A 54 12.91 -5.17 9.35
CA GLN A 54 13.06 -5.61 10.74
C GLN A 54 13.55 -7.06 10.85
N ALA A 55 13.24 -7.91 9.87
CA ALA A 55 13.73 -9.28 9.78
C ALA A 55 15.15 -9.40 9.17
N GLY A 56 15.84 -8.28 8.91
CA GLY A 56 17.22 -8.25 8.41
C GLY A 56 17.35 -8.25 6.88
N TYR A 57 16.24 -8.06 6.14
CA TYR A 57 16.30 -7.95 4.68
C TYR A 57 16.71 -6.55 4.23
N VAL A 58 17.49 -6.50 3.14
CA VAL A 58 17.71 -5.27 2.37
C VAL A 58 16.50 -5.05 1.47
N THR A 59 15.83 -3.91 1.63
CA THR A 59 14.61 -3.57 0.87
C THR A 59 14.88 -2.49 -0.17
N GLY A 60 14.22 -2.56 -1.33
CA GLY A 60 14.31 -1.55 -2.39
C GLY A 60 13.07 -1.53 -3.28
N MET A 61 12.80 -0.39 -3.92
CA MET A 61 11.72 -0.19 -4.89
C MET A 61 12.31 0.32 -6.20
N ILE A 62 11.86 -0.25 -7.33
CA ILE A 62 12.27 0.10 -8.70
C ILE A 62 11.06 0.62 -9.47
#